data_AF-A0A918Y6U0-F1
#
_entry.id   AF-A0A918Y6U0-F1
#
_cell.length_a   1.000
_cell.length_b   1.000
_cell.length_c   1.000
_cell.angle_alpha   90.00
_cell.angle_beta   90.00
_cell.angle_gamma   90.00
#
_symmetry.space_group_name_H-M   'P 1'
#
loop_
_entity.id
_entity.type
_entity.pdbx_description
1 polymer ?
#
loop_
_entity_poly.entity_id
_entity_poly.type
_entity_poly.pdbx_seq_one_letter_code
_entity_poly.pdbx_strand_id
1 'polypeptide(L)' 'MEEFCQRVAERTNARPRTAEWDASAVLSGLAEAVSGGELNQIISQLPSGYATLFGKADLAG' A
#
# COMPACT_ATOMS: atom_id res chain seq x y z
N MET A 1 -8.15 -1.20 3.63
CA MET A 1 -7.30 -1.97 2.70
C MET A 1 -8.17 -2.69 1.68
N GLU A 2 -9.16 -3.47 2.13
CA GLU A 2 -10.03 -4.27 1.24
C GLU A 2 -10.71 -3.45 0.13
N GLU A 3 -11.40 -2.35 0.46
CA GLU A 3 -12.00 -1.41 -0.50
C GLU A 3 -10.98 -0.83 -1.50
N PHE A 4 -9.75 -0.58 -1.05
CA PHE A 4 -8.70 -0.06 -1.93
C PHE A 4 -8.25 -1.15 -2.92
N CYS A 5 -7.96 -2.36 -2.44
CA CYS A 5 -7.60 -3.49 -3.28
C CYS A 5 -8.72 -3.88 -4.25
N GLN A 6 -9.99 -3.75 -3.84
CA GLN A 6 -11.14 -3.96 -4.72
C GLN A 6 -11.16 -2.94 -5.87
N ARG A 7 -10.98 -1.64 -5.57
CA ARG A 7 -10.91 -0.61 -6.62
C ARG A 7 -9.72 -0.79 -7.55
N VAL A 8 -8.58 -1.28 -7.04
CA VAL A 8 -7.43 -1.65 -7.86
C VAL A 8 -7.80 -2.81 -8.77
N ALA A 9 -8.40 -3.88 -8.23
CA ALA A 9 -8.84 -5.05 -9.00
C ALA A 9 -9.81 -4.67 -10.13
N GLU A 10 -10.78 -3.81 -9.87
CA GLU A 10 -11.73 -3.33 -10.89
C GLU A 10 -11.01 -2.56 -12.00
N ARG A 11 -10.06 -1.70 -11.66
CA ARG A 11 -9.32 -0.87 -12.64
C ARG A 11 -8.31 -1.66 -13.46
N THR A 12 -7.72 -2.70 -12.89
CA THR A 12 -6.71 -3.54 -13.56
C THR A 12 -7.29 -4.82 -14.15
N ASN A 13 -8.60 -5.06 -13.99
CA ASN A 13 -9.27 -6.31 -14.33
C ASN A 13 -8.56 -7.54 -13.73
N ALA A 14 -8.13 -7.42 -12.47
CA ALA A 14 -7.40 -8.44 -11.74
C ALA A 14 -8.30 -9.13 -10.70
N ARG A 15 -7.86 -10.30 -10.20
CA ARG A 15 -8.50 -10.92 -9.03
C ARG A 15 -8.11 -10.14 -7.76
N PRO A 16 -8.96 -10.12 -6.71
CA PRO A 16 -8.68 -9.35 -5.48
C PRO A 16 -7.29 -9.62 -4.89
N ARG A 17 -6.89 -10.89 -4.80
CA ARG A 17 -5.57 -11.27 -4.28
C ARG A 17 -4.41 -10.81 -5.18
N THR A 18 -4.62 -10.78 -6.50
CA THR A 18 -3.62 -10.27 -7.45
C THR A 18 -3.50 -8.76 -7.32
N ALA A 19 -4.61 -8.05 -7.20
CA ALA A 19 -4.60 -6.59 -7.00
C ALA A 19 -3.93 -6.17 -5.70
N GLU A 20 -4.11 -6.92 -4.62
CA GLU A 20 -3.39 -6.68 -3.37
C GLU A 20 -1.87 -6.86 -3.54
N TRP A 21 -1.45 -7.94 -4.21
CA TRP A 21 -0.04 -8.17 -4.52
C TRP A 21 0.54 -7.05 -5.39
N ASP A 22 -0.15 -6.69 -6.47
CA ASP A 22 0.30 -5.66 -7.42
C ASP A 22 0.39 -4.29 -6.74
N ALA A 23 -0.60 -3.95 -5.91
CA ALA A 23 -0.58 -2.71 -5.13
C ALA A 23 0.58 -2.69 -4.14
N SER A 24 0.85 -3.80 -3.45
CA SER A 24 1.98 -3.92 -2.53
C SER A 24 3.32 -3.76 -3.25
N ALA A 25 3.47 -4.32 -4.46
CA ALA A 25 4.67 -4.18 -5.26
C ALA A 25 4.95 -2.72 -5.64
N VAL A 26 3.92 -1.99 -6.09
CA VAL A 26 4.05 -0.56 -6.44
C VAL A 26 4.32 0.30 -5.20
N LEU A 27 3.59 0.08 -4.11
CA LEU A 27 3.72 0.88 -2.89
C LEU A 27 5.03 0.63 -2.16
N SER A 28 5.58 -0.59 -2.23
CA SER A 28 6.93 -0.90 -1.74
C SER A 28 7.99 -0.15 -2.55
N GLY A 29 7.89 -0.14 -3.89
CA GLY A 29 8.79 0.66 -4.73
C GLY A 29 8.67 2.17 -4.47
N LEU A 30 7.46 2.66 -4.20
CA LEU A 30 7.25 4.05 -3.78
C LEU A 30 7.94 4.34 -2.44
N ALA A 31 7.88 3.42 -1.48
CA ALA A 31 8.52 3.56 -0.17
C ALA A 31 10.05 3.63 -0.25
N GLU A 32 10.66 3.02 -1.27
CA GLU A 32 12.10 3.12 -1.54
C GLU A 32 12.48 4.43 -2.25
N ALA A 33 11.55 5.02 -3.01
CA ALA A 33 11.80 6.21 -3.81
C ALA A 33 11.67 7.53 -3.03
N VAL A 34 10.95 7.54 -1.90
CA VAL A 34 10.70 8.74 -1.10
C VAL A 34 11.50 8.75 0.19
N SER A 35 11.68 9.94 0.78
CA SER A 35 12.37 10.07 2.07
C SER A 35 11.55 9.41 3.19
N GLY A 36 12.22 8.91 4.24
CA GLY A 36 11.52 8.31 5.39
C GLY A 36 10.50 9.24 6.07
N GLY A 37 10.79 10.55 6.12
CA GLY A 37 9.85 11.56 6.65
C GLY A 37 8.60 11.72 5.78
N GLU A 38 8.76 11.71 4.45
CA GLU A 38 7.64 11.79 3.51
C GLU A 38 6.78 10.51 3.57
N LEU A 39 7.43 9.34 3.64
CA LEU A 39 6.74 8.07 3.80
C LEU A 39 5.89 8.04 5.08
N ASN A 40 6.45 8.50 6.21
CA ASN A 40 5.72 8.60 7.46
C ASN A 40 4.50 9.53 7.34
N GLN A 41 4.63 10.66 6.66
CA GLN A 41 3.49 11.57 6.41
C GLN A 41 2.41 10.97 5.51
N ILE A 42 2.78 10.14 4.53
CA ILE A 42 1.82 9.42 3.68
C ILE A 42 1.08 8.38 4.52
N ILE A 43 1.81 7.54 5.25
CA ILE A 43 1.23 6.46 6.08
C ILE A 43 0.32 7.02 7.17
N SER A 44 0.69 8.15 7.81
CA SER A 44 -0.12 8.76 8.87
C SER A 44 -1.49 9.29 8.41
N GLN A 45 -1.70 9.44 7.10
CA GLN A 45 -2.99 9.85 6.52
C GLN A 45 -3.88 8.67 6.14
N LEU A 46 -3.39 7.44 6.29
CA LEU A 46 -4.10 6.22 5.92
C LEU A 46 -4.63 5.50 7.18
N PRO A 47 -5.69 4.68 7.04
CA PRO A 47 -6.11 3.80 8.12
C PRO A 47 -4.99 2.87 8.58
N SER A 48 -5.05 2.45 9.85
CA SER A 48 -4.13 1.47 10.41
C SER A 48 -4.02 0.21 9.54
N GLY A 49 -2.82 -0.35 9.45
CA GLY A 49 -2.52 -1.55 8.65
C GLY A 49 -2.12 -1.30 7.19
N TYR A 50 -2.27 -0.08 6.64
CA TYR A 50 -1.79 0.22 5.28
C TYR A 50 -0.27 0.16 5.14
N ALA A 51 0.48 0.38 6.22
CA ALA A 51 1.94 0.32 6.23
C ALA A 51 2.49 -1.03 5.71
N THR A 52 1.73 -2.11 5.87
CA THR A 52 2.09 -3.44 5.34
C THR A 52 2.19 -3.47 3.81
N LEU A 53 1.37 -2.69 3.08
CA LEU A 53 1.45 -2.60 1.61
C LEU A 53 2.71 -1.85 1.13
N PHE A 54 3.31 -1.03 1.99
CA PHE A 54 4.57 -0.33 1.72
C PHE A 54 5.79 -1.17 2.09
N GLY A 55 5.60 -2.42 2.53
CA GLY A 55 6.69 -3.25 3.06
C GLY A 55 7.23 -2.76 4.42
N LYS A 56 6.48 -1.91 5.13
CA LYS A 56 6.86 -1.31 6.42
C LYS A 56 5.96 -1.81 7.54
N ALA A 57 5.92 -3.13 7.74
CA ALA A 57 5.09 -3.73 8.80
C ALA A 57 5.41 -3.21 10.22
N ASP A 58 6.64 -2.73 10.45
CA ASP A 58 7.06 -2.06 11.69
C ASP A 58 6.34 -0.73 11.97
N LEU A 59 5.88 -0.05 10.91
CA LEU A 59 5.13 1.22 11.00
C LEU A 59 3.60 1.00 11.06
N ALA A 60 3.13 -0.24 11.17
CA ALA A 60 1.71 -0.59 11.16
C ALA A 60 1.03 -0.47 12.54
N GLY A 61 1.77 -0.02 13.56
CA GLY A 61 1.34 0.10 14.96
C GLY A 61 0.26 1.15 15.22
#